data_AF-A0A7J9W8M4-F1
#
_entry.id   AF-A0A7J9W8M4-F1
#
_cell.length_a   1.000
_cell.length_b   1.000
_cell.length_c   1.000
_cell.angle_alpha   90.00
_cell.angle_beta   90.00
_cell.angle_gamma   90.00
#
_symmetry.space_group_name_H-M   'P 1'
#
loop_
_entity.id
_entity.type
_entity.pdbx_description
1 polymer ?
#
loop_
_entity_poly.entity_id
_entity_poly.type
_entity_poly.pdbx_seq_one_letter_code
_entity_poly.pdbx_strand_id
1 'polypeptide(L)'
;METVDELERGRQAYRRRAWSQAYTSLRLTDETAPLAADDLELLATAAYLTARLEDGVQTLERVYHLRLDAGEPVRAAWCAIWTGFGLVQLAELAQAGGWFGRAQRLLDREQHECVERGYLLVPAVQQQLGSGQFEAAHDTARAAVEAGER
;
A
#
# COMPACT_ATOMS: atom_id res chain seq x y z
N MET A 1 -5.65 -1.45 30.04
CA MET A 1 -4.50 -2.37 30.18
C MET A 1 -4.58 -3.47 29.12
N GLU A 2 -5.74 -4.09 28.95
CA GLU A 2 -6.00 -5.15 27.95
C GLU A 2 -5.78 -4.74 26.47
N THR A 3 -6.18 -3.53 26.07
CA THR A 3 -5.97 -3.02 24.69
C THR A 3 -4.51 -2.74 24.34
N VAL A 4 -3.70 -2.28 25.30
CA VAL A 4 -2.26 -2.04 25.09
C VAL A 4 -1.51 -3.37 24.94
N ASP A 5 -1.95 -4.40 25.68
CA ASP A 5 -1.39 -5.74 25.60
C ASP A 5 -1.71 -6.40 24.25
N GLU A 6 -2.95 -6.26 23.76
CA GLU A 6 -3.36 -6.82 22.47
C GLU A 6 -2.70 -6.10 21.28
N LEU A 7 -2.47 -4.78 21.37
CA LEU A 7 -1.71 -4.02 20.36
C LEU A 7 -0.28 -4.54 20.23
N GLU A 8 0.43 -4.71 21.35
CA GLU A 8 1.80 -5.21 21.34
C GLU A 8 1.86 -6.66 20.86
N ARG A 9 0.87 -7.48 21.20
CA ARG A 9 0.71 -8.84 20.66
C ARG A 9 0.59 -8.83 19.14
N GLY A 10 -0.22 -7.93 18.57
CA GLY A 10 -0.35 -7.73 17.14
C GLY A 10 0.97 -7.35 16.47
N ARG A 11 1.70 -6.39 17.05
CA ARG A 11 3.03 -5.97 16.58
C ARG A 11 4.06 -7.11 16.63
N GLN A 12 4.05 -7.92 17.69
CA GLN A 12 4.94 -9.07 17.80
C GLN A 12 4.61 -10.17 16.79
N ALA A 13 3.33 -10.45 16.58
CA ALA A 13 2.89 -11.39 15.56
C ALA A 13 3.32 -10.92 14.16
N TYR A 14 3.21 -9.62 13.87
CA TYR A 14 3.70 -9.03 12.63
C TYR A 14 5.21 -9.23 12.45
N ARG A 15 6.02 -8.92 13.47
CA ARG A 15 7.48 -9.11 13.44
C ARG A 15 7.88 -10.56 13.18
N ARG A 16 7.12 -11.53 13.70
CA ARG A 16 7.33 -12.97 13.47
C ARG A 16 6.67 -13.50 12.19
N ARG A 17 6.08 -12.62 11.36
CA ARG A 17 5.36 -12.99 10.11
C ARG A 17 4.17 -13.91 10.34
N ALA A 18 3.60 -13.92 11.55
CA ALA A 18 2.38 -14.65 11.88
C ALA A 18 1.16 -13.83 11.43
N TRP A 19 1.01 -13.64 10.11
CA TRP A 19 0.11 -12.66 9.50
C TRP A 19 -1.33 -12.75 9.97
N SER A 20 -1.90 -13.95 10.04
CA SER A 20 -3.26 -14.14 10.53
C SER A 20 -3.44 -13.72 11.98
N GLN A 21 -2.44 -13.98 12.85
CA GLN A 21 -2.49 -13.54 14.24
C GLN A 21 -2.32 -12.02 14.35
N ALA A 22 -1.41 -11.45 13.56
CA ALA A 22 -1.18 -10.00 13.51
C ALA A 22 -2.46 -9.26 13.09
N TYR A 23 -3.11 -9.73 12.02
CA TYR A 23 -4.38 -9.19 11.55
C TYR A 23 -5.43 -9.23 12.64
N THR A 24 -5.66 -10.39 13.27
CA THR A 24 -6.69 -10.52 14.33
C THR A 24 -6.44 -9.57 15.49
N SER A 25 -5.23 -9.54 16.04
CA SER A 25 -4.90 -8.69 17.20
C SER A 25 -4.97 -7.19 16.88
N LEU A 26 -4.44 -6.78 15.73
CA LEU A 26 -4.49 -5.38 15.30
C LEU A 26 -5.92 -4.94 14.96
N ARG A 27 -6.71 -5.79 14.29
CA ARG A 27 -8.10 -5.51 13.95
C ARG A 27 -8.97 -5.35 15.19
N LEU A 28 -8.83 -6.25 16.18
CA LEU A 28 -9.51 -6.14 17.46
C LEU A 28 -9.17 -4.84 18.18
N THR A 29 -7.90 -4.46 18.18
CA THR A 29 -7.48 -3.19 18.77
C THR A 29 -8.13 -2.00 18.06
N ASP A 30 -8.11 -1.98 16.72
CA ASP A 30 -8.73 -0.93 15.90
C ASP A 30 -10.25 -0.81 16.08
N GLU A 31 -10.95 -1.92 16.36
CA GLU A 31 -12.38 -1.91 16.69
C GLU A 31 -12.68 -1.25 18.04
N THR A 32 -11.75 -1.35 19.00
CA THR A 32 -11.92 -0.73 20.32
C THR A 32 -11.51 0.74 20.35
N ALA A 33 -10.45 1.10 19.62
CA ALA A 33 -9.95 2.46 19.50
C ALA A 33 -9.19 2.61 18.17
N PRO A 34 -9.40 3.71 17.42
CA PRO A 34 -8.70 3.92 16.16
C PRO A 34 -7.18 3.79 16.30
N LEU A 35 -6.58 2.93 15.50
CA LEU A 35 -5.12 2.76 15.48
C LEU A 35 -4.42 3.99 14.87
N ALA A 36 -3.18 4.21 15.29
CA ALA A 36 -2.29 5.16 14.65
C ALA A 36 -1.89 4.67 13.24
N ALA A 37 -1.44 5.60 12.38
CA ALA A 37 -1.11 5.31 10.99
C ALA A 37 -0.08 4.16 10.84
N ASP A 38 0.95 4.13 11.70
CA ASP A 38 1.97 3.07 11.68
C ASP A 38 1.37 1.68 11.93
N ASP A 39 0.46 1.55 12.91
CA ASP A 39 -0.17 0.27 13.25
C ASP A 39 -1.23 -0.14 12.21
N LEU A 40 -1.93 0.84 11.62
CA LEU A 40 -2.85 0.59 10.50
C LEU A 40 -2.11 0.05 9.28
N GLU A 41 -0.87 0.49 9.01
CA GLU A 41 -0.07 -0.08 7.92
C GLU A 41 0.31 -1.54 8.17
N LEU A 42 0.61 -1.90 9.44
CA LEU A 42 0.83 -3.30 9.81
C LEU A 42 -0.44 -4.13 9.60
N LEU A 43 -1.59 -3.59 9.99
CA LEU A 43 -2.90 -4.22 9.81
C LEU A 43 -3.20 -4.43 8.32
N ALA A 44 -3.04 -3.39 7.50
CA ALA A 44 -3.25 -3.46 6.05
C ALA A 44 -2.35 -4.50 5.38
N THR A 45 -1.07 -4.54 5.75
CA THR A 45 -0.12 -5.53 5.23
C THR A 45 -0.52 -6.95 5.63
N ALA A 46 -0.91 -7.16 6.89
CA ALA A 46 -1.37 -8.46 7.36
C ALA A 46 -2.68 -8.90 6.68
N ALA A 47 -3.60 -7.97 6.43
CA ALA A 47 -4.83 -8.22 5.66
C ALA A 47 -4.49 -8.67 4.23
N TYR A 48 -3.63 -7.93 3.54
CA TYR A 48 -3.18 -8.23 2.18
C TYR A 48 -2.52 -9.62 2.08
N LEU A 49 -1.57 -9.92 2.97
CA LEU A 49 -0.84 -11.20 2.98
C LEU A 49 -1.68 -12.40 3.42
N THR A 50 -2.90 -12.16 3.90
CA THR A 50 -3.86 -13.21 4.26
C THR A 50 -5.11 -13.20 3.36
N ALA A 51 -5.00 -12.60 2.18
CA ALA A 51 -6.04 -12.52 1.15
C ALA A 51 -7.34 -11.81 1.58
N ARG A 52 -7.26 -10.92 2.59
CA ARG A 52 -8.35 -10.03 3.01
C ARG A 52 -8.21 -8.69 2.30
N LEU A 53 -8.29 -8.72 0.97
CA LEU A 53 -7.93 -7.57 0.13
C LEU A 53 -8.85 -6.36 0.33
N GLU A 54 -10.16 -6.58 0.51
CA GLU A 54 -11.13 -5.51 0.76
C GLU A 54 -10.81 -4.75 2.05
N ASP A 55 -10.56 -5.47 3.14
CA ASP A 55 -10.14 -4.88 4.42
C ASP A 55 -8.80 -4.15 4.29
N GLY A 56 -7.84 -4.74 3.56
CA GLY A 56 -6.54 -4.14 3.31
C GLY A 56 -6.65 -2.82 2.55
N VAL A 57 -7.48 -2.79 1.50
CA VAL A 57 -7.80 -1.57 0.73
C VAL A 57 -8.40 -0.52 1.65
N GLN A 58 -9.49 -0.83 2.36
CA GLN A 58 -10.16 0.13 3.26
C GLN A 58 -9.21 0.66 4.35
N THR A 59 -8.33 -0.20 4.88
CA THR A 59 -7.33 0.19 5.86
C THR A 59 -6.30 1.15 5.27
N LEU A 60 -5.79 0.87 4.05
CA LEU A 60 -4.84 1.75 3.37
C LEU A 60 -5.44 3.10 2.99
N GLU A 61 -6.73 3.17 2.66
CA GLU A 61 -7.42 4.44 2.43
C GLU A 61 -7.43 5.31 3.70
N ARG A 62 -7.64 4.69 4.88
CA ARG A 62 -7.54 5.40 6.16
C ARG A 62 -6.13 5.90 6.42
N VAL A 63 -5.11 5.06 6.20
CA VAL A 63 -3.71 5.48 6.34
C VAL A 63 -3.37 6.62 5.39
N TYR A 64 -3.81 6.55 4.14
CA TYR A 64 -3.59 7.59 3.13
C TYR A 64 -4.04 8.97 3.65
N HIS A 65 -5.24 9.05 4.21
CA HIS A 65 -5.75 10.31 4.78
C HIS A 65 -4.94 10.78 5.99
N LEU A 66 -4.63 9.88 6.93
CA LEU A 66 -3.80 10.21 8.09
C LEU A 66 -2.41 10.74 7.69
N ARG A 67 -1.79 10.16 6.67
CA ARG A 67 -0.48 10.59 6.15
C ARG A 67 -0.55 11.94 5.46
N LEU A 68 -1.62 12.22 4.71
CA LEU A 68 -1.83 13.55 4.14
C LEU A 68 -2.02 14.61 5.21
N ASP A 69 -2.83 14.34 6.21
CA ASP A 69 -3.09 15.27 7.32
C ASP A 69 -1.82 15.53 8.15
N ALA A 70 -0.93 14.53 8.23
CA ALA A 70 0.39 14.64 8.86
C ALA A 70 1.45 15.37 7.99
N GLY A 71 1.13 15.73 6.74
CA GLY A 71 2.08 16.35 5.83
C GLY A 71 3.15 15.39 5.30
N GLU A 72 2.82 14.10 5.17
CA GLU A 72 3.71 13.03 4.69
C GLU A 72 3.30 12.52 3.29
N PRO A 73 3.47 13.33 2.22
CA PRO A 73 2.92 13.05 0.89
C PRO A 73 3.50 11.79 0.23
N VAL A 74 4.79 11.49 0.46
CA VAL A 74 5.43 10.27 -0.08
C VAL A 74 4.82 9.02 0.57
N ARG A 75 4.58 9.05 1.89
CA ARG A 75 3.92 7.95 2.61
C ARG A 75 2.46 7.79 2.19
N ALA A 76 1.75 8.89 1.97
CA ALA A 76 0.42 8.84 1.37
C ALA A 76 0.45 8.24 -0.05
N ALA A 77 1.42 8.62 -0.89
CA ALA A 77 1.57 8.04 -2.22
C ALA A 77 1.80 6.52 -2.16
N TRP A 78 2.62 6.03 -1.22
CA TRP A 78 2.80 4.61 -0.97
C TRP A 78 1.47 3.90 -0.64
N CYS A 79 0.66 4.46 0.25
CA CYS A 79 -0.66 3.91 0.56
C CYS A 79 -1.55 3.85 -0.67
N ALA A 80 -1.60 4.93 -1.46
CA ALA A 80 -2.38 4.99 -2.69
C ALA A 80 -1.93 3.95 -3.74
N ILE A 81 -0.63 3.71 -3.87
CA ILE A 81 -0.07 2.67 -4.75
C ILE A 81 -0.57 1.29 -4.33
N TRP A 82 -0.46 0.93 -3.06
CA TRP A 82 -0.91 -0.37 -2.57
C TRP A 82 -2.43 -0.54 -2.59
N THR A 83 -3.20 0.53 -2.36
CA THR A 83 -4.65 0.52 -2.60
C THR A 83 -4.95 0.21 -4.07
N GLY A 84 -4.24 0.84 -5.00
CA GLY A 84 -4.36 0.56 -6.43
C GLY A 84 -4.08 -0.91 -6.76
N PHE A 85 -2.99 -1.49 -6.25
CA PHE A 85 -2.69 -2.92 -6.46
C PHE A 85 -3.72 -3.86 -5.83
N GLY A 86 -4.25 -3.53 -4.65
CA GLY A 86 -5.36 -4.27 -4.04
C GLY A 86 -6.60 -4.30 -4.95
N LEU A 87 -6.97 -3.14 -5.50
CA LEU A 87 -8.11 -3.00 -6.42
C LEU A 87 -7.89 -3.72 -7.75
N VAL A 88 -6.67 -3.76 -8.29
CA VAL A 88 -6.35 -4.57 -9.48
C VAL A 88 -6.65 -6.04 -9.22
N GLN A 89 -6.26 -6.57 -8.07
CA GLN A 89 -6.53 -7.98 -7.70
C GLN A 89 -8.02 -8.26 -7.48
N LEU A 90 -8.78 -7.25 -7.05
CA LEU A 90 -10.24 -7.31 -6.96
C LEU A 90 -10.94 -7.06 -8.32
N ALA A 91 -10.17 -6.90 -9.41
CA ALA A 91 -10.66 -6.56 -10.76
C ALA A 91 -11.37 -5.20 -10.89
N GLU A 92 -11.15 -4.29 -9.94
CA GLU A 92 -11.72 -2.94 -9.89
C GLU A 92 -10.84 -1.91 -10.63
N LEU A 93 -10.56 -2.16 -11.91
CA LEU A 93 -9.53 -1.45 -12.68
C LEU A 93 -9.71 0.07 -12.76
N ALA A 94 -10.96 0.55 -12.86
CA ALA A 94 -11.25 1.99 -12.91
C ALA A 94 -10.88 2.69 -11.58
N GLN A 95 -11.22 2.05 -10.45
CA GLN A 95 -10.88 2.55 -9.13
C GLN A 95 -9.37 2.50 -8.89
N ALA A 96 -8.71 1.40 -9.31
CA ALA A 96 -7.27 1.27 -9.25
C ALA A 96 -6.54 2.41 -10.00
N GLY A 97 -6.97 2.70 -11.24
CA GLY A 97 -6.43 3.81 -12.03
C GLY A 97 -6.58 5.18 -11.34
N GLY A 98 -7.71 5.41 -10.67
CA GLY A 98 -7.94 6.61 -9.88
C GLY A 98 -6.93 6.76 -8.73
N TRP A 99 -6.60 5.66 -8.03
CA TRP A 99 -5.63 5.63 -6.94
C TRP A 99 -4.19 5.80 -7.42
N PHE A 100 -3.78 5.14 -8.50
CA PHE A 100 -2.46 5.37 -9.11
C PHE A 100 -2.29 6.83 -9.56
N GLY A 101 -3.34 7.44 -10.13
CA GLY A 101 -3.32 8.86 -10.49
C GLY A 101 -3.21 9.80 -9.28
N ARG A 102 -3.75 9.43 -8.10
CA ARG A 102 -3.55 10.20 -6.86
C ARG A 102 -2.10 10.12 -6.39
N ALA A 103 -1.53 8.92 -6.35
CA ALA A 103 -0.13 8.72 -6.01
C ALA A 103 0.81 9.51 -6.94
N GLN A 104 0.59 9.45 -8.26
CA GLN A 104 1.39 10.20 -9.23
C GLN A 104 1.34 11.72 -8.94
N ARG A 105 0.15 12.29 -8.71
CA ARG A 105 0.01 13.72 -8.40
C ARG A 105 0.68 14.14 -7.10
N LEU A 106 0.73 13.26 -6.09
CA LEU A 106 1.46 13.54 -4.86
C LEU A 106 2.96 13.56 -5.13
N LEU A 107 3.48 12.54 -5.81
CA LEU A 107 4.89 12.46 -6.11
C LEU A 107 5.34 13.59 -7.05
N ASP A 108 4.56 13.99 -8.05
CA ASP A 108 4.91 15.10 -8.96
C ASP A 108 5.10 16.45 -8.26
N ARG A 109 4.53 16.63 -7.07
CA ARG A 109 4.73 17.84 -6.24
C ARG A 109 6.02 17.75 -5.42
N GLU A 110 6.50 16.55 -5.16
CA GLU A 110 7.75 16.31 -4.44
C GLU A 110 8.94 16.41 -5.41
N GLN A 111 9.88 17.30 -5.09
CA GLN A 111 11.08 17.54 -5.91
C GLN A 111 12.14 16.44 -5.77
N HIS A 112 11.97 15.52 -4.82
CA HIS A 112 12.94 14.48 -4.52
C HIS A 112 12.67 13.22 -5.34
N GLU A 113 13.77 12.54 -5.71
CA GLU A 113 13.71 11.17 -6.20
C GLU A 113 13.27 10.25 -5.06
N CYS A 114 12.34 9.34 -5.36
CA CYS A 114 11.87 8.37 -4.39
C CYS A 114 11.45 7.08 -5.08
N VAL A 115 11.63 5.96 -4.37
CA VAL A 115 11.40 4.61 -4.88
C VAL A 115 9.95 4.36 -5.31
N GLU A 116 8.99 5.08 -4.71
CA GLU A 116 7.56 5.00 -5.03
C GLU A 116 7.26 5.35 -6.49
N ARG A 117 8.08 6.19 -7.12
CA ARG A 117 7.96 6.50 -8.56
C ARG A 117 8.18 5.26 -9.42
N GLY A 118 9.09 4.37 -9.03
CA GLY A 118 9.31 3.10 -9.72
C GLY A 118 8.10 2.16 -9.61
N TYR A 119 7.46 2.12 -8.45
CA TYR A 119 6.27 1.29 -8.25
C TYR A 119 5.08 1.71 -9.13
N LEU A 120 4.94 3.01 -9.45
CA LEU A 120 3.89 3.50 -10.36
C LEU A 120 4.08 3.05 -11.82
N LEU A 121 5.26 2.56 -12.18
CA LEU A 121 5.52 2.01 -13.52
C LEU A 121 5.06 0.55 -13.65
N VAL A 122 4.90 -0.17 -12.54
CA VAL A 122 4.51 -1.60 -12.55
C VAL A 122 3.14 -1.85 -13.21
N PRO A 123 2.07 -1.06 -12.94
CA PRO A 123 0.80 -1.23 -13.67
C PRO A 123 0.94 -1.05 -15.18
N ALA A 124 1.80 -0.12 -15.63
CA ALA A 124 2.07 0.09 -17.06
C ALA A 124 2.80 -1.12 -17.68
N VAL A 125 3.80 -1.67 -16.99
CA VAL A 125 4.48 -2.92 -17.40
C VAL A 125 3.46 -4.05 -17.58
N GLN A 126 2.57 -4.25 -16.60
CA GLN A 126 1.55 -5.31 -16.66
C GLN A 126 0.59 -5.12 -17.84
N GLN A 127 0.15 -3.89 -18.10
CA GLN A 127 -0.72 -3.57 -19.23
C GLN A 127 -0.03 -3.84 -20.57
N GLN A 128 1.24 -3.46 -20.71
CA GLN A 128 2.03 -3.68 -21.92
C GLN A 128 2.26 -5.18 -22.17
N LEU A 129 2.59 -5.95 -21.14
CA LEU A 129 2.71 -7.41 -21.20
C LEU A 129 1.39 -8.05 -21.66
N GLY A 130 0.27 -7.67 -21.06
CA GLY A 130 -1.06 -8.18 -21.43
C GLY A 130 -1.48 -7.81 -22.87
N SER A 131 -0.89 -6.75 -23.43
CA SER A 131 -1.13 -6.29 -24.81
C SER A 131 -0.09 -6.78 -25.82
N GLY A 132 0.86 -7.64 -25.40
CA GLY A 132 1.92 -8.18 -26.27
C GLY A 132 3.02 -7.18 -26.63
N GLN A 133 3.08 -6.02 -25.96
CA GLN A 133 4.09 -4.98 -26.19
C GLN A 133 5.36 -5.26 -25.38
N PHE A 134 6.02 -6.38 -25.66
CA PHE A 134 7.10 -6.91 -24.81
C PHE A 134 8.32 -6.00 -24.71
N GLU A 135 8.71 -5.33 -25.79
CA GLU A 135 9.84 -4.37 -25.80
C GLU A 135 9.53 -3.15 -24.93
N ALA A 136 8.34 -2.56 -25.09
CA ALA A 136 7.89 -1.45 -24.24
C ALA A 136 7.78 -1.85 -22.76
N ALA A 137 7.31 -3.07 -22.48
CA ALA A 137 7.27 -3.63 -21.13
C ALA A 137 8.67 -3.76 -20.52
N HIS A 138 9.64 -4.24 -21.30
CA HIS A 138 11.04 -4.34 -20.88
C HIS A 138 11.63 -2.96 -20.54
N ASP A 139 11.45 -1.98 -21.41
CA ASP A 139 11.98 -0.63 -21.19
C ASP A 139 11.36 0.05 -19.97
N THR A 140 10.04 -0.10 -19.81
CA THR A 140 9.30 0.43 -18.65
C THR A 140 9.74 -0.26 -17.35
N ALA A 141 9.96 -1.58 -17.38
CA ALA A 141 10.44 -2.32 -16.22
C ALA A 141 11.87 -1.90 -15.83
N ARG A 142 12.75 -1.64 -16.81
CA ARG A 142 14.10 -1.11 -16.55
C ARG A 142 14.05 0.25 -15.88
N ALA A 143 13.20 1.16 -16.37
CA ALA A 143 12.99 2.46 -15.73
C ALA A 143 12.47 2.34 -14.28
N ALA A 144 11.63 1.34 -14.00
CA ALA A 144 11.17 1.03 -12.64
C ALA A 144 12.32 0.59 -11.71
N VAL A 145 13.25 -0.25 -12.22
CA VAL A 145 14.45 -0.67 -11.48
C VAL A 145 15.36 0.53 -11.20
N GLU A 146 15.64 1.35 -12.21
CA GLU A 146 16.48 2.55 -12.08
C GLU A 146 15.90 3.57 -11.09
N ALA A 147 14.58 3.62 -10.92
CA ALA A 147 13.92 4.43 -9.91
C ALA A 147 14.01 3.83 -8.49
N GLY A 148 14.22 2.52 -8.37
CA GLY A 148 14.40 1.83 -7.08
C GLY A 148 15.85 1.85 -6.57
N GLU A 149 16.82 2.20 -7.41
CA GLU A 149 18.24 2.33 -7.08
C GLU A 149 18.64 3.74 -6.62
N ARG A 150 17.72 4.70 -6.70
CA ARG A 150 17.89 6.11 -6.31
C ARG A 150 17.10 6.41 -5.04
#